data_AF-A0A2N4YQH8-F1
#
_entry.id   AF-A0A2N4YQH8-F1
#
_cell.length_a   1.000
_cell.length_b   1.000
_cell.length_c   1.000
_cell.angle_alpha   90.00
_cell.angle_beta   90.00
_cell.angle_gamma   90.00
#
_symmetry.space_group_name_H-M   'P 1'
#
loop_
_entity.id
_entity.type
_entity.pdbx_description
1 polymer ?
#
loop_
_entity_poly.entity_id
_entity_poly.type
_entity_poly.pdbx_seq_one_letter_code
_entity_poly.pdbx_strand_id
1 'polypeptide(L)'
;FCMKNNLQPTISELTKERLRRAGKKVREDNPDWNGDIGFRVFKLDTSNIRPWEATAESLSLQLDAYISPIIEGRSEEDLLAELILKRGIDLSVNVETRQFDGLTVSCVDGGKLFTCFTRQIPASSVEALTKGIIDWHKSLKAGKDTVCYFLDDAFENNVAKTNLCAILEQHGLTNLHCL
;
A
#
# COMPACT_ATOMS: atom_id res chain seq x y z
N PHE A 1 25.97 -3.25 -20.50
CA PHE A 1 25.03 -2.36 -19.79
C PHE A 1 25.17 -2.51 -18.28
N CYS A 2 24.93 -3.70 -17.70
CA CYS A 2 24.97 -3.89 -16.24
C CYS A 2 26.32 -3.48 -15.62
N MET A 3 27.44 -3.99 -16.15
CA MET A 3 28.79 -3.62 -15.68
C MET A 3 29.07 -2.10 -15.74
N LYS A 4 28.60 -1.41 -16.79
CA LYS A 4 28.79 0.05 -16.95
C LYS A 4 28.03 0.86 -15.90
N ASN A 5 26.94 0.31 -15.36
CA ASN A 5 26.07 0.97 -14.39
C ASN A 5 26.18 0.36 -12.97
N ASN A 6 27.22 -0.43 -12.69
CA ASN A 6 27.41 -1.12 -11.41
C ASN A 6 26.20 -1.98 -10.98
N LEU A 7 25.49 -2.56 -11.94
CA LEU A 7 24.38 -3.49 -11.69
C LEU A 7 24.87 -4.93 -11.76
N GLN A 8 24.27 -5.81 -10.94
CA GLN A 8 24.51 -7.24 -11.07
C GLN A 8 24.07 -7.75 -12.46
N PRO A 9 24.87 -8.60 -13.12
CA PRO A 9 24.60 -9.05 -14.48
C PRO A 9 23.55 -10.18 -14.51
N THR A 10 22.29 -9.86 -14.21
CA THR A 10 21.19 -10.81 -14.26
C THR A 10 20.37 -10.67 -15.54
N ILE A 11 19.66 -11.73 -15.92
CA ILE A 11 18.71 -11.72 -17.06
C ILE A 11 17.64 -10.66 -16.83
N SER A 12 17.15 -10.48 -15.60
CA SER A 12 16.13 -9.47 -15.28
C SER A 12 16.61 -8.04 -15.49
N GLU A 13 17.87 -7.70 -15.17
CA GLU A 13 18.44 -6.37 -15.49
C GLU A 13 18.49 -6.12 -17.00
N LEU A 14 18.90 -7.12 -17.78
CA LEU A 14 18.90 -7.02 -19.24
C LEU A 14 17.50 -6.90 -19.82
N THR A 15 16.52 -7.64 -19.28
CA THR A 15 15.11 -7.56 -19.71
C THR A 15 14.53 -6.18 -19.44
N LYS A 16 14.73 -5.61 -18.24
CA LYS A 16 14.30 -4.24 -17.91
C LYS A 16 14.88 -3.23 -18.88
N GLU A 17 16.18 -3.33 -19.16
CA GLU A 17 16.83 -2.43 -20.10
C GLU A 17 16.33 -2.62 -21.55
N ARG A 18 16.07 -3.85 -21.96
CA ARG A 18 15.48 -4.15 -23.27
C ARG A 18 14.11 -3.49 -23.42
N LEU A 19 13.25 -3.57 -22.40
CA LEU A 19 11.94 -2.93 -22.39
C LEU A 19 12.04 -1.40 -22.47
N ARG A 20 12.95 -0.78 -21.69
CA ARG A 20 13.19 0.68 -21.75
C ARG A 20 13.61 1.14 -23.14
N ARG A 21 14.54 0.42 -23.78
CA ARG A 21 15.00 0.73 -25.14
C ARG A 21 13.92 0.54 -26.19
N ALA A 22 13.12 -0.52 -26.07
CA ALA A 22 12.00 -0.76 -26.96
C ALA A 22 10.97 0.38 -26.87
N GLY A 23 10.56 0.76 -25.65
CA GLY A 23 9.64 1.88 -25.45
C GLY A 23 10.18 3.21 -25.98
N LYS A 24 11.48 3.49 -25.73
CA LYS A 24 12.14 4.68 -26.29
C LYS A 24 12.10 4.70 -27.81
N LYS A 25 12.43 3.57 -28.45
CA LYS A 25 12.44 3.45 -29.91
C LYS A 25 11.03 3.63 -30.50
N VAL A 26 10.00 3.03 -29.90
CA VAL A 26 8.61 3.19 -30.35
C VAL A 26 8.20 4.66 -30.35
N ARG A 27 8.58 5.42 -29.31
CA ARG A 27 8.29 6.86 -29.23
C ARG A 27 9.09 7.69 -30.23
N GLU A 28 10.35 7.35 -30.48
CA GLU A 28 11.19 8.03 -31.49
C GLU A 28 10.67 7.78 -32.91
N ASP A 29 10.24 6.54 -33.22
CA ASP A 29 9.71 6.16 -34.52
C ASP A 29 8.28 6.68 -34.75
N ASN A 30 7.55 7.07 -33.70
CA ASN A 30 6.16 7.54 -33.76
C ASN A 30 5.94 8.80 -32.89
N PRO A 31 6.41 9.99 -33.31
CA PRO A 31 6.35 11.22 -32.51
C PRO A 31 4.94 11.69 -32.10
N ASP A 32 3.93 11.38 -32.92
CA ASP A 32 2.54 11.76 -32.66
C ASP A 32 1.81 10.77 -31.72
N TRP A 33 2.43 9.62 -31.42
CA TRP A 33 1.85 8.62 -30.53
C TRP A 33 2.26 8.87 -29.07
N ASN A 34 1.25 9.17 -28.23
CA ASN A 34 1.42 9.50 -26.81
C ASN A 34 1.00 8.37 -25.86
N GLY A 35 1.18 7.11 -26.26
CA GLY A 35 0.85 5.98 -25.39
C GLY A 35 1.85 5.78 -24.25
N ASP A 36 1.43 5.00 -23.25
CA ASP A 36 2.27 4.70 -22.08
C ASP A 36 3.34 3.65 -22.44
N ILE A 37 4.61 3.98 -22.15
CA ILE A 37 5.79 3.11 -22.31
C ILE A 37 6.42 2.75 -20.96
N GLY A 38 5.83 3.24 -19.87
CA GLY A 38 6.22 2.95 -18.51
C GLY A 38 5.92 1.50 -18.15
N PHE A 39 6.63 1.02 -17.13
CA PHE A 39 6.33 -0.26 -16.52
C PHE A 39 6.78 -0.23 -15.06
N ARG A 40 6.07 -0.98 -14.22
CA ARG A 40 6.47 -1.26 -12.84
C ARG A 40 7.28 -2.55 -12.80
N VAL A 41 8.19 -2.65 -11.83
CA VAL A 41 8.98 -3.85 -11.59
C VAL A 41 8.70 -4.30 -10.18
N PHE A 42 8.31 -5.56 -10.04
CA PHE A 42 8.16 -6.22 -8.74
C PHE A 42 9.18 -7.35 -8.64
N LYS A 43 9.58 -7.64 -7.41
CA LYS A 43 10.48 -8.74 -7.09
C LYS A 43 9.82 -9.60 -6.02
N LEU A 44 9.98 -10.92 -6.12
CA LEU A 44 9.56 -11.83 -5.07
C LEU A 44 10.48 -11.69 -3.86
N ASP A 45 9.87 -11.66 -2.69
CA ASP A 45 10.50 -11.63 -1.39
C ASP A 45 9.61 -12.40 -0.39
N THR A 46 10.05 -12.55 0.85
CA THR A 46 9.19 -13.06 1.93
C THR A 46 8.06 -12.06 2.23
N SER A 47 7.00 -12.57 2.86
CA SER A 47 5.84 -11.77 3.30
C SER A 47 6.28 -10.54 4.11
N ASN A 48 5.61 -9.41 3.91
CA ASN A 48 5.79 -8.20 4.71
C ASN A 48 5.08 -8.29 6.05
N ILE A 49 4.03 -9.12 6.12
CA ILE A 49 3.26 -9.38 7.32
C ILE A 49 3.72 -10.72 7.88
N ARG A 50 4.01 -10.78 9.19
CA ARG A 50 4.38 -12.03 9.87
C ARG A 50 3.25 -13.05 9.66
N PRO A 51 3.54 -14.30 9.25
CA PRO A 51 2.55 -15.35 9.17
C PRO A 51 2.20 -15.84 10.58
N TRP A 52 0.95 -16.27 10.82
CA TRP A 52 0.53 -16.81 12.11
C TRP A 52 0.69 -18.32 12.04
N GLU A 53 1.71 -18.85 12.70
CA GLU A 53 2.06 -20.28 12.66
C GLU A 53 2.30 -20.79 14.09
N ALA A 54 1.35 -20.54 14.99
CA ALA A 54 1.54 -20.83 16.40
C ALA A 54 1.38 -22.33 16.69
N THR A 55 2.37 -22.89 17.38
CA THR A 55 2.27 -24.18 18.05
C THR A 55 2.16 -23.95 19.56
N ALA A 56 1.77 -24.96 20.33
CA ALA A 56 1.69 -24.85 21.78
C ALA A 56 3.02 -24.41 22.42
N GLU A 57 4.15 -24.81 21.84
CA GLU A 57 5.49 -24.45 22.35
C GLU A 57 5.95 -23.05 21.91
N SER A 58 5.47 -22.53 20.77
CA SER A 58 5.89 -21.23 20.21
C SER A 58 4.91 -20.10 20.49
N LEU A 59 3.76 -20.39 21.11
CA LEU A 59 2.65 -19.46 21.28
C LEU A 59 3.05 -18.15 21.98
N SER A 60 3.79 -18.22 23.09
CA SER A 60 4.20 -17.03 23.85
C SER A 60 5.10 -16.11 23.01
N LEU A 61 6.11 -16.70 22.36
CA LEU A 61 7.02 -15.98 21.46
C LEU A 61 6.27 -15.36 20.27
N GLN A 62 5.29 -16.07 19.72
CA GLN A 62 4.50 -15.55 18.62
C GLN A 62 3.53 -14.44 19.05
N LEU A 63 2.92 -14.54 20.24
CA LEU A 63 2.10 -13.46 20.79
C LEU A 63 2.92 -12.18 20.94
N ASP A 64 4.12 -12.27 21.52
CA ASP A 64 5.03 -11.12 21.66
C ASP A 64 5.44 -10.56 20.29
N ALA A 65 5.73 -11.46 19.34
CA ALA A 65 6.09 -11.10 17.97
C ALA A 65 4.95 -10.43 17.19
N TYR A 66 3.69 -10.64 17.59
CA TYR A 66 2.50 -10.10 16.94
C TYR A 66 2.05 -8.74 17.47
N ILE A 67 2.76 -8.20 18.46
CA ILE A 67 2.57 -6.80 18.87
C ILE A 67 2.79 -5.89 17.67
N SER A 68 3.80 -6.18 16.84
CA SER A 68 3.99 -5.51 15.55
C SER A 68 4.04 -6.56 14.43
N PRO A 69 2.92 -6.80 13.72
CA PRO A 69 2.86 -7.87 12.74
C PRO A 69 3.59 -7.53 11.44
N ILE A 70 4.10 -6.31 11.27
CA ILE A 70 4.91 -5.93 10.12
C ILE A 70 6.37 -6.35 10.35
N ILE A 71 6.98 -6.98 9.34
CA ILE A 71 8.40 -7.33 9.39
C ILE A 71 9.25 -6.05 9.32
N GLU A 72 10.29 -5.99 10.15
CA GLU A 72 11.18 -4.84 10.21
C GLU A 72 11.91 -4.62 8.87
N GLY A 73 12.10 -3.35 8.49
CA GLY A 73 12.78 -2.98 7.25
C GLY A 73 11.91 -3.04 5.98
N ARG A 74 10.64 -3.42 6.08
CA ARG A 74 9.68 -3.38 4.96
C ARG A 74 9.19 -1.95 4.70
N SER A 75 9.02 -1.62 3.42
CA SER A 75 8.52 -0.32 2.98
C SER A 75 6.99 -0.28 2.95
N GLU A 76 6.42 0.93 2.95
CA GLU A 76 4.98 1.12 2.78
C GLU A 76 4.51 0.61 1.40
N GLU A 77 5.35 0.77 0.38
CA GLU A 77 5.09 0.28 -0.97
C GLU A 77 5.07 -1.25 -1.06
N ASP A 78 5.96 -1.94 -0.34
CA ASP A 78 5.97 -3.40 -0.30
C ASP A 78 4.69 -3.93 0.38
N LEU A 79 4.31 -3.32 1.50
CA LEU A 79 3.08 -3.67 2.22
C LEU A 79 1.84 -3.42 1.35
N LEU A 80 1.79 -2.28 0.66
CA LEU A 80 0.72 -1.96 -0.25
C LEU A 80 0.62 -2.98 -1.40
N ALA A 81 1.75 -3.30 -2.04
CA ALA A 81 1.78 -4.28 -3.14
C ALA A 81 1.30 -5.67 -2.69
N GLU A 82 1.69 -6.12 -1.50
CA GLU A 82 1.22 -7.38 -0.94
C GLU A 82 -0.29 -7.37 -0.65
N LEU A 83 -0.81 -6.28 -0.07
CA LEU A 83 -2.24 -6.17 0.25
C LEU A 83 -3.10 -6.10 -1.02
N ILE A 84 -2.65 -5.39 -2.05
CA ILE A 84 -3.28 -5.35 -3.38
C ILE A 84 -3.44 -6.80 -3.89
N LEU A 85 -2.36 -7.59 -3.87
CA LEU A 85 -2.39 -8.98 -4.31
C LEU A 85 -3.29 -9.87 -3.44
N LYS A 86 -3.20 -9.76 -2.11
CA LYS A 86 -4.04 -10.52 -1.17
C LYS A 86 -5.53 -10.22 -1.33
N ARG A 87 -5.87 -9.03 -1.80
CA ARG A 87 -7.25 -8.62 -2.11
C ARG A 87 -7.69 -8.94 -3.54
N GLY A 88 -6.84 -9.59 -4.33
CA GLY A 88 -7.15 -9.93 -5.73
C GLY A 88 -7.25 -8.71 -6.65
N ILE A 89 -6.65 -7.58 -6.25
CA ILE A 89 -6.57 -6.36 -7.06
C ILE A 89 -5.33 -6.50 -7.96
N ASP A 90 -5.45 -6.10 -9.23
CA ASP A 90 -4.35 -6.17 -10.20
C ASP A 90 -3.27 -5.11 -9.91
N LEU A 91 -1.98 -5.44 -10.09
CA LEU A 91 -0.87 -4.51 -9.83
C LEU A 91 -0.76 -3.35 -10.85
N SER A 92 -1.46 -3.45 -11.97
CA SER A 92 -1.54 -2.41 -13.00
C SER A 92 -2.53 -1.29 -12.67
N VAL A 93 -3.36 -1.47 -11.64
CA VAL A 93 -4.33 -0.43 -11.25
C VAL A 93 -3.62 0.86 -10.80
N ASN A 94 -4.36 1.95 -10.91
CA ASN A 94 -3.91 3.23 -10.42
C ASN A 94 -3.81 3.21 -8.89
N VAL A 95 -2.74 3.83 -8.38
CA VAL A 95 -2.51 4.07 -6.97
C VAL A 95 -2.31 5.57 -6.84
N GLU A 96 -3.23 6.23 -6.17
CA GLU A 96 -3.17 7.66 -5.89
C GLU A 96 -2.79 7.88 -4.44
N THR A 97 -2.02 8.93 -4.15
CA THR A 97 -1.69 9.33 -2.78
C THR A 97 -2.16 10.74 -2.50
N ARG A 98 -2.69 10.96 -1.29
CA ARG A 98 -3.06 12.28 -0.78
C ARG A 98 -2.62 12.41 0.66
N GLN A 99 -2.50 13.65 1.13
CA GLN A 99 -2.19 13.94 2.52
C GLN A 99 -3.40 14.56 3.21
N PHE A 100 -3.69 14.08 4.42
CA PHE A 100 -4.68 14.65 5.32
C PHE A 100 -4.02 14.91 6.65
N ASP A 101 -3.90 16.20 7.03
CA ASP A 101 -3.18 16.62 8.22
C ASP A 101 -1.73 16.09 8.30
N GLY A 102 -1.04 16.07 7.16
CA GLY A 102 0.32 15.55 7.03
C GLY A 102 0.44 14.02 6.99
N LEU A 103 -0.67 13.29 7.18
CA LEU A 103 -0.70 11.83 7.11
C LEU A 103 -0.96 11.37 5.68
N THR A 104 -0.04 10.57 5.12
CA THR A 104 -0.14 10.04 3.76
C THR A 104 -1.15 8.89 3.70
N VAL A 105 -2.14 9.03 2.81
CA VAL A 105 -3.13 8.01 2.50
C VAL A 105 -3.02 7.62 1.04
N SER A 106 -2.97 6.31 0.78
CA SER A 106 -3.06 5.76 -0.57
C SER A 106 -4.47 5.27 -0.88
N CYS A 107 -4.90 5.46 -2.12
CA CYS A 107 -6.16 4.99 -2.67
C CYS A 107 -5.87 4.14 -3.91
N VAL A 108 -6.38 2.92 -3.94
CA VAL A 108 -6.15 1.95 -5.00
C VAL A 108 -7.44 1.65 -5.73
N ASP A 109 -7.35 1.55 -7.06
CA ASP A 109 -8.42 1.10 -7.96
C ASP A 109 -9.75 1.83 -7.76
N GLY A 110 -9.69 3.17 -7.77
CA GLY A 110 -10.88 4.01 -7.65
C GLY A 110 -11.58 3.92 -6.30
N GLY A 111 -10.85 3.55 -5.24
CA GLY A 111 -11.34 3.54 -3.87
C GLY A 111 -11.70 2.16 -3.33
N LYS A 112 -11.35 1.06 -4.01
CA LYS A 112 -11.53 -0.30 -3.45
C LYS A 112 -10.68 -0.54 -2.21
N LEU A 113 -9.52 0.09 -2.13
CA LEU A 113 -8.60 -0.05 -1.01
C LEU A 113 -8.03 1.32 -0.64
N PHE A 114 -8.17 1.69 0.63
CA PHE A 114 -7.47 2.81 1.25
C PHE A 114 -6.43 2.29 2.25
N THR A 115 -5.26 2.90 2.27
CA THR A 115 -4.23 2.58 3.27
C THR A 115 -3.63 3.84 3.88
N CYS A 116 -3.34 3.79 5.18
CA CYS A 116 -2.57 4.81 5.89
C CYS A 116 -1.49 4.09 6.72
N PHE A 117 -0.27 4.02 6.18
CA PHE A 117 0.86 3.33 6.82
C PHE A 117 1.84 4.25 7.54
N THR A 118 1.41 5.49 7.77
CA THR A 118 2.18 6.41 8.60
C THR A 118 2.37 5.82 10.00
N ARG A 119 3.54 6.06 10.59
CA ARG A 119 3.92 5.43 11.87
C ARG A 119 3.35 6.10 13.11
N GLN A 120 2.76 7.28 12.96
CA GLN A 120 2.18 8.04 14.07
C GLN A 120 0.93 8.77 13.60
N ILE A 121 -0.20 8.46 14.24
CA ILE A 121 -1.51 9.07 14.03
C ILE A 121 -1.88 9.73 15.36
N PRO A 122 -1.65 11.05 15.48
CA PRO A 122 -2.05 11.82 16.65
C PRO A 122 -3.57 11.80 16.81
N ALA A 123 -4.06 11.81 18.06
CA ALA A 123 -5.49 11.86 18.34
C ALA A 123 -6.15 13.12 17.73
N SER A 124 -5.41 14.23 17.65
CA SER A 124 -5.86 15.48 17.03
C SER A 124 -6.09 15.37 15.51
N SER A 125 -5.42 14.44 14.84
CA SER A 125 -5.45 14.28 13.39
C SER A 125 -6.54 13.33 12.90
N VAL A 126 -7.15 12.55 13.80
CA VAL A 126 -8.14 11.52 13.47
C VAL A 126 -9.35 12.08 12.71
N GLU A 127 -9.90 13.21 13.16
CA GLU A 127 -11.06 13.83 12.50
C GLU A 127 -10.72 14.32 11.08
N ALA A 128 -9.56 14.96 10.91
CA ALA A 128 -9.11 15.44 9.61
C ALA A 128 -8.80 14.28 8.65
N LEU A 129 -8.13 13.25 9.13
CA LEU A 129 -7.82 12.03 8.37
C LEU A 129 -9.09 11.32 7.89
N THR A 130 -10.01 11.02 8.81
CA THR A 130 -11.25 10.31 8.48
C THR A 130 -12.13 11.11 7.54
N LYS A 131 -12.30 12.41 7.78
CA LYS A 131 -13.04 13.30 6.88
C LYS A 131 -12.43 13.31 5.47
N GLY A 132 -11.11 13.41 5.38
CA GLY A 132 -10.39 13.37 4.11
C GLY A 132 -10.63 12.08 3.31
N ILE A 133 -10.56 10.93 3.99
CA ILE A 133 -10.84 9.61 3.40
C ILE A 133 -12.30 9.53 2.93
N ILE A 134 -13.25 9.97 3.76
CA ILE A 134 -14.69 9.93 3.46
C ILE A 134 -15.01 10.81 2.25
N ASP A 135 -14.50 12.03 2.21
CA ASP A 135 -14.72 12.97 1.11
C ASP A 135 -14.10 12.45 -0.19
N TRP A 136 -12.91 11.84 -0.11
CA TRP A 136 -12.28 11.20 -1.25
C TRP A 136 -13.09 9.99 -1.74
N HIS A 137 -13.49 9.09 -0.85
CA HIS A 137 -14.34 7.95 -1.18
C HIS A 137 -15.66 8.37 -1.87
N LYS A 138 -16.34 9.39 -1.34
CA LYS A 138 -17.56 9.97 -1.94
C LYS A 138 -17.30 10.53 -3.34
N SER A 139 -16.18 11.22 -3.55
CA SER A 139 -15.82 11.80 -4.85
C SER A 139 -15.61 10.73 -5.93
N LEU A 140 -15.12 9.55 -5.54
CA LEU A 140 -14.86 8.43 -6.43
C LEU A 140 -16.12 7.63 -6.78
N LYS A 141 -17.24 7.83 -6.06
CA LYS A 141 -18.45 7.01 -6.15
C LYS A 141 -18.13 5.51 -5.99
N ALA A 142 -17.16 5.21 -5.13
CA ALA A 142 -16.70 3.86 -4.87
C ALA A 142 -17.81 2.98 -4.26
N GLY A 143 -17.69 1.67 -4.46
CA GLY A 143 -18.64 0.68 -3.96
C GLY A 143 -18.61 0.54 -2.44
N LYS A 144 -19.59 -0.18 -1.88
CA LYS A 144 -19.67 -0.43 -0.43
C LYS A 144 -18.58 -1.38 0.10
N ASP A 145 -17.89 -2.07 -0.80
CA ASP A 145 -16.89 -3.08 -0.45
C ASP A 145 -15.48 -2.51 -0.23
N THR A 146 -15.37 -1.17 -0.14
CA THR A 146 -14.12 -0.47 0.17
C THR A 146 -13.50 -1.00 1.45
N VAL A 147 -12.22 -1.37 1.38
CA VAL A 147 -11.44 -1.85 2.52
C VAL A 147 -10.44 -0.78 2.93
N CYS A 148 -10.32 -0.51 4.23
CA CYS A 148 -9.31 0.42 4.76
C CYS A 148 -8.31 -0.33 5.64
N TYR A 149 -7.03 -0.04 5.47
CA TYR A 149 -5.96 -0.55 6.31
C TYR A 149 -5.19 0.56 7.01
N PHE A 150 -4.96 0.37 8.31
CA PHE A 150 -4.14 1.22 9.17
C PHE A 150 -3.12 0.36 9.89
N LEU A 151 -2.03 0.95 10.38
CA LEU A 151 -1.14 0.26 11.32
C LEU A 151 -1.69 0.41 12.74
N ASP A 152 -1.73 -0.68 13.50
CA ASP A 152 -2.28 -0.67 14.85
C ASP A 152 -1.41 0.14 15.82
N ASP A 153 -0.10 -0.08 15.72
CA ASP A 153 0.91 0.61 16.52
C ASP A 153 1.05 2.10 16.19
N ALA A 154 0.43 2.57 15.10
CA ALA A 154 0.53 3.97 14.70
C ALA A 154 -0.34 4.91 15.53
N PHE A 155 -1.41 4.41 16.17
CA PHE A 155 -2.31 5.26 16.92
C PHE A 155 -1.67 5.73 18.23
N GLU A 156 -1.80 7.03 18.54
CA GLU A 156 -1.33 7.59 19.81
C GLU A 156 -1.92 6.86 21.03
N ASN A 157 -3.18 6.44 20.94
CA ASN A 157 -3.87 5.69 21.99
C ASN A 157 -5.10 4.94 21.44
N ASN A 158 -5.66 4.05 22.26
CA ASN A 158 -6.84 3.27 21.91
C ASN A 158 -8.09 4.13 21.64
N VAL A 159 -8.20 5.32 22.25
CA VAL A 159 -9.32 6.24 22.01
C VAL A 159 -9.28 6.78 20.58
N ALA A 160 -8.10 7.16 20.09
CA ALA A 160 -7.89 7.61 18.72
C ALA A 160 -8.29 6.53 17.71
N LYS A 161 -7.88 5.27 17.94
CA LYS A 161 -8.26 4.11 17.12
C LYS A 161 -9.77 3.89 17.11
N THR A 162 -10.40 3.83 18.28
CA THR A 162 -11.85 3.62 18.39
C THR A 162 -12.64 4.75 17.71
N ASN A 163 -12.21 6.00 17.88
CA ASN A 163 -12.84 7.14 17.24
C ASN A 163 -12.71 7.06 15.72
N LEU A 164 -11.53 6.72 15.20
CA LEU A 164 -11.31 6.54 13.77
C LEU A 164 -12.25 5.49 13.19
N CYS A 165 -12.32 4.31 13.81
CA CYS A 165 -13.20 3.23 13.36
C CYS A 165 -14.66 3.64 13.38
N ALA A 166 -15.13 4.25 14.48
CA ALA A 166 -16.51 4.68 14.63
C ALA A 166 -16.92 5.72 13.57
N ILE A 167 -16.05 6.70 13.26
CA ILE A 167 -16.34 7.73 12.26
C ILE A 167 -16.45 7.13 10.86
N LEU A 168 -15.53 6.24 10.49
CA LEU A 168 -15.54 5.58 9.17
C LEU A 168 -16.76 4.67 9.01
N GLU A 169 -17.10 3.88 10.04
CA GLU A 169 -18.27 3.00 10.05
C GLU A 169 -19.58 3.78 9.90
N GLN A 170 -19.73 4.91 10.63
CA GLN A 170 -20.90 5.79 10.51
C GLN A 170 -21.12 6.31 9.07
N HIS A 171 -20.05 6.36 8.27
CA HIS A 171 -20.08 6.80 6.88
C HIS A 171 -20.09 5.64 5.87
N GLY A 172 -20.29 4.40 6.34
CA GLY A 172 -20.45 3.22 5.50
C GLY A 172 -19.15 2.53 5.09
N LEU A 173 -18.01 2.91 5.67
CA LEU A 173 -16.72 2.24 5.50
C LEU A 173 -16.52 1.22 6.61
N THR A 174 -17.09 0.02 6.46
CA THR A 174 -17.17 -0.98 7.52
C THR A 174 -16.05 -2.04 7.47
N ASN A 175 -15.35 -2.18 6.34
CA ASN A 175 -14.24 -3.14 6.21
C ASN A 175 -12.92 -2.49 6.64
N LEU A 176 -12.77 -2.30 7.95
CA LEU A 176 -11.59 -1.68 8.55
C LEU A 176 -10.67 -2.74 9.15
N HIS A 177 -9.39 -2.67 8.84
CA HIS A 177 -8.37 -3.55 9.38
C HIS A 177 -7.21 -2.71 9.95
N CYS A 178 -6.86 -2.96 11.20
CA CYS A 178 -5.62 -2.46 11.79
C CYS A 178 -4.63 -3.63 11.81
N LEU A 179 -3.48 -3.44 11.17
CA LEU A 179 -2.37 -4.38 11.13
C LEU A 179 -1.44 -4.06 12.28
#